data_AF-A0A5K1FUC0-F1
#
_entry.id   AF-A0A5K1FUC0-F1
#
_cell.length_a   1.000
_cell.length_b   1.000
_cell.length_c   1.000
_cell.angle_alpha   90.00
_cell.angle_beta   90.00
_cell.angle_gamma   90.00
#
_symmetry.space_group_name_H-M   'P 1'
#
loop_
_entity.id
_entity.type
_entity.pdbx_description
1 polymer ?
#
loop_
_entity_poly.entity_id
_entity_poly.type
_entity_poly.pdbx_seq_one_letter_code
_entity_poly.pdbx_strand_id
1 'polypeptide(L)' 'CAHVMAMAVQKLFPNAKVTIGPWIDHGFYYDFDMEPLTDKDLKKIKKEM' A
#
# COMPACT_ATOMS: atom_id res chain seq x y z
N CYS A 1 9.13 -6.54 -3.42
CA CYS A 1 8.16 -6.41 -2.32
C CYS A 1 7.31 -5.14 -2.42
N ALA A 2 7.91 -3.97 -2.69
CA ALA A 2 7.16 -2.71 -2.82
C ALA A 2 6.00 -2.77 -3.83
N HIS A 3 6.25 -3.22 -5.07
CA HIS A 3 5.20 -3.35 -6.08
C HIS A 3 4.10 -4.37 -5.72
N VAL A 4 4.43 -5.40 -4.91
CA VAL A 4 3.45 -6.37 -4.42
C VAL A 4 2.50 -5.72 -3.43
N MET A 5 3.01 -4.87 -2.53
CA MET A 5 2.18 -4.05 -1.64
C MET A 5 1.27 -3.11 -2.43
N ALA A 6 1.81 -2.42 -3.44
CA ALA A 6 1.00 -1.53 -4.27
C ALA A 6 -0.14 -2.26 -4.98
N MET A 7 0.11 -3.47 -5.49
CA MET A 7 -0.91 -4.31 -6.13
C MET A 7 -1.99 -4.77 -5.13
N ALA A 8 -1.58 -5.20 -3.92
CA ALA A 8 -2.51 -5.57 -2.86
C ALA A 8 -3.41 -4.39 -2.44
N VAL A 9 -2.83 -3.19 -2.31
CA VAL A 9 -3.59 -1.97 -1.99
C VAL A 9 -4.56 -1.62 -3.12
N GLN A 10 -4.15 -1.63 -4.38
CA GLN A 10 -5.05 -1.36 -5.51
C GLN A 10 -6.20 -2.36 -5.63
N LYS A 11 -5.97 -3.62 -5.26
CA LYS A 11 -7.01 -4.66 -5.29
C LYS A 11 -8.05 -4.48 -4.17
N LEU A 12 -7.60 -4.09 -2.98
CA LEU A 12 -8.48 -3.84 -1.82
C LEU A 12 -9.15 -2.47 -1.88
N PHE A 13 -8.46 -1.47 -2.44
CA PHE A 13 -8.86 -0.08 -2.55
C PHE A 13 -8.72 0.38 -4.00
N PRO A 14 -9.71 0.09 -4.87
CA PRO A 14 -9.65 0.40 -6.30
C PRO A 14 -9.58 1.91 -6.59
N ASN A 15 -9.98 2.75 -5.64
CA ASN A 15 -9.88 4.21 -5.76
C ASN A 15 -8.52 4.76 -5.34
N ALA A 16 -7.63 3.94 -4.76
CA ALA A 16 -6.33 4.38 -4.29
C ALA A 16 -5.39 4.65 -5.46
N LYS A 17 -4.95 5.90 -5.60
CA LYS A 17 -3.97 6.26 -6.63
C LYS A 17 -2.57 6.13 -6.06
N VAL A 18 -1.77 5.29 -6.71
CA VAL A 18 -0.35 5.14 -6.40
C VAL A 18 0.40 6.37 -6.87
N THR A 19 1.18 7.00 -5.98
CA THR A 19 1.99 8.18 -6.33
C THR A 19 3.47 7.80 -6.41
N ILE A 20 4.15 7.68 -5.28
CA ILE A 20 5.60 7.42 -5.21
C ILE A 20 5.84 6.21 -4.32
N GLY A 21 6.80 5.35 -4.69
CA GLY A 21 7.25 4.24 -3.85
C GLY A 21 8.75 4.04 -3.92
N PRO A 22 9.54 4.91 -3.26
CA PRO A 22 10.99 4.78 -3.27
C PRO A 22 11.44 3.68 -2.30
N TRP A 23 12.63 3.15 -2.57
CA TRP A 23 13.33 2.33 -1.60
C TRP A 23 13.97 3.24 -0.53
N ILE A 24 14.10 2.72 0.69
CA ILE A 24 14.79 3.37 1.80
C ILE A 24 15.78 2.37 2.42
N ASP A 25 16.72 2.84 3.22
CA ASP A 25 17.84 2.04 3.75
C ASP A 25 17.45 0.68 4.37
N HIS A 26 16.25 0.59 4.97
CA HIS A 26 15.74 -0.62 5.61
C HIS A 26 14.39 -1.13 5.05
N GLY A 27 13.99 -0.71 3.85
CA GLY A 27 12.73 -1.14 3.27
C GLY A 27 12.24 -0.29 2.12
N PHE A 28 10.93 -0.01 2.11
CA PHE A 28 10.26 0.82 1.13
C PHE A 28 9.03 1.44 1.79
N TYR A 29 8.56 2.55 1.26
CA TYR A 29 7.23 3.07 1.55
C TYR A 29 6.48 3.32 0.24
N TYR A 30 5.17 3.53 0.34
CA TYR A 30 4.37 4.00 -0.77
C TYR A 30 3.44 5.10 -0.31
N ASP A 31 3.35 6.14 -1.09
CA ASP A 31 2.35 7.19 -0.95
C ASP A 31 1.14 6.86 -1.82
N PHE A 32 -0.04 6.86 -1.21
CA PHE A 32 -1.33 6.67 -1.87
C PHE A 32 -2.21 7.89 -1.64
N ASP A 33 -2.83 8.38 -2.71
CA ASP A 33 -3.91 9.37 -2.62
C ASP A 33 -5.23 8.61 -2.43
N MET A 34 -5.69 8.52 -1.18
CA MET A 34 -6.91 7.83 -0.74
C MET A 34 -7.35 8.26 0.67
N GLU A 35 -8.51 7.78 1.10
CA GLU A 35 -8.99 7.91 2.48
C GLU A 35 -7.99 7.31 3.49
N PRO A 36 -7.86 7.90 4.70
CA PRO A 36 -6.95 7.39 5.73
C PRO A 36 -7.22 5.92 6.07
N LEU A 37 -6.15 5.12 6.10
CA LEU A 37 -6.22 3.71 6.46
C LEU A 37 -6.46 3.52 7.95
N THR A 38 -7.26 2.51 8.30
CA THR A 38 -7.41 2.05 9.69
C THR A 38 -6.51 0.85 9.98
N ASP A 39 -6.27 0.54 11.26
CA ASP A 39 -5.50 -0.65 11.67
C ASP A 39 -6.05 -1.97 11.09
N LYS A 40 -7.37 -2.04 10.87
CA LYS A 40 -8.00 -3.22 10.26
C LYS A 40 -7.62 -3.37 8.79
N ASP A 41 -7.46 -2.25 8.09
CA ASP A 41 -7.11 -2.24 6.68
C ASP A 41 -5.65 -2.61 6.48
N LEU A 42 -4.76 -2.16 7.38
CA LEU A 42 -3.36 -2.61 7.40
C LEU A 42 -3.23 -4.13 7.55
N LYS A 43 -4.08 -4.76 8.39
CA LYS A 43 -4.12 -6.23 8.52
C LYS A 43 -4.61 -6.93 7.24
N LYS A 44 -5.57 -6.34 6.52
CA LYS A 44 -6.04 -6.88 5.23
C LYS A 44 -4.96 -6.78 4.16
N ILE A 45 -4.30 -5.63 4.05
CA ILE A 45 -3.21 -5.41 3.09
C ILE A 45 -2.09 -6.42 3.33
N LYS A 46 -1.65 -6.60 4.58
CA LYS A 46 -0.61 -7.59 4.93
C LYS A 46 -1.00 -9.04 4.63
N LYS A 47 -2.30 -9.38 4.64
CA LYS A 47 -2.79 -10.72 4.31
C LYS A 47 -2.85 -10.97 2.80
N GLU A 48 -3.08 -9.91 2.02
CA GLU A 48 -3.17 -9.96 0.56
C GLU A 48 -1.80 -9.90 -0.12
N MET A 49 -0.82 -9.24 0.53
CA MET A 49 0.60 -9.27 0.16
C MET A 49 1.19 -10.68 0.27
#